data_AF-A0A9X9WDZ7-F1
#
_entry.id   AF-A0A9X9WDZ7-F1
#
_cell.length_a   1.000
_cell.length_b   1.000
_cell.length_c   1.000
_cell.angle_alpha   90.00
_cell.angle_beta   90.00
_cell.angle_gamma   90.00
#
_symmetry.space_group_name_H-M   'P 1'
#
loop_
_entity.id
_entity.type
_entity.pdbx_description
1 polymer ?
#
loop_
_entity_poly.entity_id
_entity_poly.type
_entity_poly.pdbx_seq_one_letter_code
_entity_poly.pdbx_strand_id
1 'polypeptide(L)'
;MTSVVGQPVLALAQRPELTTGLRFNSGGHRTALAARLRDPGPPVALAGDRYVYGFGCKPEGCREGGVFLAYDVHDERFFMLLTDSGSVRLSVPPDPRAWPEALRDGLREFIPALAEAMGPR
;
A
#
# COMPACT_ATOMS: atom_id res chain seq x y z
N MET A 1 5.32 -11.55 10.25
CA MET A 1 4.70 -10.34 9.64
C MET A 1 3.69 -9.64 10.54
N THR A 2 2.81 -10.35 11.26
CA THR A 2 1.73 -9.75 12.08
C THR A 2 2.19 -8.88 13.26
N SER A 3 3.46 -8.97 13.68
CA SER A 3 4.02 -8.15 14.77
C SER A 3 4.02 -6.64 14.52
N VAL A 4 3.81 -6.19 13.28
CA VAL A 4 3.73 -4.76 12.92
C VAL A 4 2.30 -4.24 12.84
N VAL A 5 1.29 -5.09 13.07
CA VAL A 5 -0.11 -4.64 13.23
C VAL A 5 -0.18 -3.65 14.40
N GLY A 6 -0.95 -2.57 14.24
CA GLY A 6 -1.03 -1.48 15.20
C GLY A 6 0.04 -0.40 15.03
N GLN A 7 1.06 -0.63 14.19
CA GLN A 7 2.17 0.33 13.97
C GLN A 7 1.94 1.16 12.69
N PRO A 8 2.67 2.27 12.49
CA PRO A 8 2.61 3.02 11.23
C PRO A 8 3.09 2.20 10.02
N VAL A 9 2.63 2.56 8.81
CA VAL A 9 3.03 1.88 7.55
C VAL A 9 4.55 1.81 7.35
N LEU A 10 5.31 2.76 7.91
CA LEU A 10 6.78 2.72 7.91
C LEU A 10 7.33 1.43 8.53
N ALA A 11 6.73 0.93 9.61
CA ALA A 11 7.17 -0.30 10.26
C ALA A 11 7.00 -1.51 9.34
N LEU A 12 5.92 -1.53 8.55
CA LEU A 12 5.70 -2.53 7.51
C LEU A 12 6.73 -2.40 6.37
N ALA A 13 7.04 -1.18 5.93
CA ALA A 13 8.04 -0.94 4.87
C ALA A 13 9.48 -1.32 5.29
N GLN A 14 9.80 -1.24 6.58
CA GLN A 14 11.09 -1.61 7.15
C GLN A 14 11.27 -3.13 7.34
N ARG A 15 10.22 -3.91 7.08
CA ARG A 15 10.30 -5.37 7.12
C ARG A 15 11.24 -5.88 6.03
N PRO A 16 12.16 -6.81 6.36
CA PRO A 16 13.05 -7.42 5.37
C PRO A 16 12.30 -7.99 4.16
N GLU A 17 11.11 -8.55 4.41
CA GLU A 17 10.22 -9.16 3.42
C GLU A 17 9.74 -8.15 2.37
N LEU A 18 9.59 -6.87 2.73
CA LEU A 18 9.16 -5.80 1.81
C LEU A 18 10.33 -5.00 1.25
N THR A 19 11.45 -4.91 1.97
CA THR A 19 12.56 -4.00 1.63
C THR A 19 13.09 -4.25 0.22
N THR A 20 13.25 -5.53 -0.15
CA THR A 20 13.69 -5.94 -1.48
C THR A 20 12.65 -5.60 -2.56
N GLY A 21 11.37 -5.94 -2.34
CA GLY A 21 10.28 -5.63 -3.25
C GLY A 21 10.13 -4.13 -3.49
N LEU A 22 10.18 -3.32 -2.43
CA LEU A 22 10.14 -1.87 -2.51
C LEU A 22 11.33 -1.31 -3.29
N ARG A 23 12.56 -1.79 -3.04
CA ARG A 23 13.75 -1.33 -3.76
C ARG A 23 13.65 -1.59 -5.28
N PHE A 24 13.13 -2.74 -5.67
CA PHE A 24 12.97 -3.11 -7.08
C PHE A 24 11.84 -2.36 -7.76
N ASN A 25 10.70 -2.20 -7.09
CA ASN A 25 9.51 -1.67 -7.72
C ASN A 25 9.39 -0.16 -7.62
N SER A 26 10.02 0.48 -6.63
CA SER A 26 9.98 1.94 -6.48
C SER A 26 10.68 2.69 -7.62
N GLY A 27 11.65 2.07 -8.31
CA GLY A 27 12.34 2.70 -9.45
C GLY A 27 12.80 4.14 -9.17
N GLY A 28 12.39 5.08 -10.04
CA GLY A 28 12.65 6.52 -9.89
C GLY A 28 11.86 7.23 -8.79
N HIS A 29 10.93 6.54 -8.12
CA HIS A 29 10.04 7.11 -7.12
C HIS A 29 10.52 6.92 -5.67
N ARG A 30 11.75 6.44 -5.45
CA ARG A 30 12.29 6.16 -4.10
C ARG A 30 12.17 7.33 -3.12
N THR A 31 12.48 8.54 -3.56
CA THR A 31 12.40 9.74 -2.72
C THR A 31 10.95 10.06 -2.35
N ALA A 32 10.04 10.01 -3.33
CA ALA A 32 8.61 10.24 -3.09
C ALA A 32 8.02 9.16 -2.16
N LEU A 33 8.31 7.89 -2.40
CA LEU A 33 7.92 6.77 -1.55
C LEU A 33 8.41 6.96 -0.11
N ALA A 34 9.70 7.26 0.09
CA ALA A 34 10.26 7.45 1.42
C ALA A 34 9.60 8.63 2.15
N ALA A 35 9.25 9.71 1.43
CA ALA A 35 8.51 10.82 2.02
C ALA A 35 7.10 10.36 2.45
N ARG A 36 6.35 9.69 1.57
CA ARG A 36 4.98 9.21 1.86
C ARG A 36 4.91 8.20 3.00
N LEU A 37 5.93 7.36 3.18
CA LEU A 37 5.99 6.40 4.29
C LEU A 37 6.05 7.04 5.68
N ARG A 38 6.46 8.32 5.76
CA ARG A 38 6.53 9.06 7.03
C ARG A 38 5.27 9.90 7.28
N ASP A 39 4.41 10.03 6.28
CA ASP A 39 3.15 10.75 6.42
C ASP A 39 2.19 9.97 7.34
N PRO A 40 1.29 10.67 8.07
CA PRO A 40 0.35 10.02 8.98
C PRO A 40 -0.63 9.12 8.23
N GLY A 41 -1.19 8.15 8.95
CA GLY A 41 -2.25 7.28 8.45
C GLY A 41 -2.72 6.30 9.52
N PRO A 42 -3.74 5.48 9.23
CA PRO A 42 -4.20 4.46 10.16
C PRO A 42 -3.07 3.48 10.52
N PRO A 43 -3.14 2.87 11.71
CA PRO A 43 -2.23 1.80 12.04
C PRO A 43 -2.39 0.63 11.05
N VAL A 44 -1.29 -0.07 10.78
CA VAL A 44 -1.27 -1.30 9.99
C VAL A 44 -2.29 -2.28 10.54
N ALA A 45 -3.06 -2.89 9.64
CA ALA A 45 -4.11 -3.85 9.96
C ALA A 45 -3.88 -5.19 9.23
N LEU A 46 -4.67 -6.19 9.64
CA LEU A 46 -4.73 -7.50 9.01
C LEU A 46 -6.07 -7.63 8.29
N ALA A 47 -6.06 -8.05 7.03
CA ALA A 47 -7.25 -8.31 6.23
C ALA A 47 -7.31 -9.79 5.81
N GLY A 48 -8.48 -10.40 5.99
CA GLY A 48 -8.75 -11.79 5.61
C GLY A 48 -7.76 -12.80 6.21
N ASP A 49 -7.25 -12.52 7.42
CA ASP A 49 -6.22 -13.30 8.13
C ASP A 49 -4.93 -13.58 7.34
N ARG A 50 -4.68 -12.81 6.28
CA ARG A 50 -3.65 -13.11 5.28
C ARG A 50 -2.84 -11.91 4.84
N TYR A 51 -3.47 -10.74 4.72
CA TYR A 51 -2.82 -9.56 4.19
C TYR A 51 -2.54 -8.55 5.29
N VAL A 52 -1.26 -8.27 5.54
CA VAL A 52 -0.86 -7.17 6.43
C VAL A 52 -0.71 -5.93 5.57
N TYR A 53 -1.48 -4.88 5.88
CA TYR A 53 -1.52 -3.67 5.05
C TYR A 53 -1.56 -2.40 5.89
N GLY A 54 -1.14 -1.29 5.29
CA GLY A 54 -1.24 0.03 5.88
C GLY A 54 -0.98 1.11 4.84
N PHE A 55 -1.30 2.34 5.18
CA PHE A 55 -1.04 3.48 4.31
C PHE A 55 -0.72 4.73 5.11
N GLY A 56 -0.08 5.68 4.45
CA GLY A 56 0.17 7.02 4.96
C GLY A 56 -0.08 8.01 3.84
N CYS A 57 -0.64 9.18 4.17
CA CYS A 57 -0.84 10.22 3.19
C CYS A 57 -0.79 11.64 3.75
N LYS A 58 -0.57 12.57 2.83
CA LYS A 58 -0.59 14.00 3.09
C LYS A 58 -1.95 14.44 3.68
N PRO A 59 -1.97 15.48 4.53
CA PRO A 59 -3.21 16.04 5.07
C PRO A 59 -4.21 16.50 4.00
N GLU A 60 -3.72 16.94 2.83
CA GLU A 60 -4.55 17.33 1.68
C GLU A 60 -5.27 16.14 1.03
N GLY A 61 -4.85 14.91 1.36
CA GLY A 61 -5.51 13.67 0.98
C GLY A 61 -4.60 12.69 0.26
N CYS A 62 -5.01 11.42 0.30
CA CYS A 62 -4.25 10.31 -0.25
C CYS A 62 -4.07 10.34 -1.77
N ARG A 63 -4.83 11.14 -2.52
CA ARG A 63 -4.57 11.38 -3.95
C ARG A 63 -3.48 12.43 -4.20
N GLU A 64 -3.34 13.43 -3.33
CA GLU A 64 -2.34 14.49 -3.47
C GLU A 64 -0.93 14.04 -3.06
N GLY A 65 -0.86 13.01 -2.24
CA GLY A 65 0.37 12.28 -1.97
C GLY A 65 0.14 11.21 -0.92
N GLY A 66 0.30 9.95 -1.29
CA GLY A 66 0.13 8.84 -0.36
C GLY A 66 0.82 7.58 -0.83
N VAL A 67 1.00 6.65 0.11
CA VAL A 67 1.47 5.30 -0.16
C VAL A 67 0.56 4.30 0.52
N PHE A 68 0.14 3.27 -0.20
CA PHE A 68 -0.50 2.09 0.35
C PHE A 68 0.43 0.89 0.15
N LEU A 69 0.68 0.13 1.21
CA LEU A 69 1.45 -1.10 1.16
C LEU A 69 0.60 -2.26 1.69
N ALA A 70 0.72 -3.41 1.05
CA ALA A 70 0.25 -4.67 1.62
C ALA A 70 1.23 -5.81 1.33
N TYR A 71 1.14 -6.83 2.15
CA TYR A 71 1.93 -8.05 2.00
C TYR A 71 1.08 -9.28 2.33
N ASP A 72 1.09 -10.23 1.41
CA ASP A 72 0.49 -11.56 1.53
C ASP A 72 1.42 -12.45 2.34
N VAL A 73 1.05 -12.77 3.57
CA VAL A 73 1.91 -13.55 4.49
C VAL A 73 2.01 -15.03 4.11
N HIS A 74 1.19 -15.51 3.17
CA HIS A 74 1.20 -16.90 2.71
C HIS A 74 1.99 -17.06 1.42
N ASP A 75 1.69 -16.25 0.39
CA ASP A 75 2.32 -16.37 -0.92
C ASP A 75 3.54 -15.43 -1.08
N GLU A 76 3.90 -14.70 -0.03
CA GLU A 76 5.03 -13.75 0.02
C GLU A 76 4.98 -12.66 -1.07
N ARG A 77 3.77 -12.25 -1.46
CA ARG A 77 3.54 -11.22 -2.48
C ARG A 77 3.32 -9.87 -1.84
N PHE A 78 4.00 -8.85 -2.37
CA PHE A 78 3.77 -7.47 -1.94
C PHE A 78 2.87 -6.74 -2.93
N PHE A 79 2.17 -5.73 -2.42
CA PHE A 79 1.30 -4.84 -3.17
C PHE A 79 1.61 -3.41 -2.78
N MET A 80 1.57 -2.50 -3.75
CA MET A 80 1.93 -1.10 -3.51
C MET A 80 1.15 -0.16 -4.41
N LEU A 81 0.72 0.96 -3.85
CA LEU A 81 0.32 2.14 -4.61
C LEU A 81 1.11 3.34 -4.12
N LEU A 82 1.49 4.20 -5.06
CA LEU A 82 2.03 5.52 -4.79
C LEU A 82 1.22 6.53 -5.59
N THR A 83 0.78 7.59 -4.92
CA THR A 83 0.12 8.74 -5.52
C THR A 83 0.91 10.01 -5.30
N ASP A 84 0.78 10.94 -6.23
CA ASP A 84 1.32 12.29 -6.10
C ASP A 84 0.63 13.23 -7.09
N SER A 85 0.29 14.44 -6.64
CA SER A 85 -0.39 15.48 -7.43
C SER A 85 -1.66 14.95 -8.13
N GLY A 86 -2.56 14.33 -7.38
CA GLY A 86 -3.86 13.89 -7.87
C GLY A 86 -3.85 12.62 -8.74
N SER A 87 -2.70 11.96 -8.91
CA SER A 87 -2.54 10.83 -9.84
C SER A 87 -1.83 9.62 -9.22
N VAL A 88 -2.15 8.42 -9.70
CA VAL A 88 -1.40 7.20 -9.37
C VAL A 88 -0.09 7.23 -10.15
N ARG A 89 1.03 7.26 -9.43
CA ARG A 89 2.38 7.25 -9.99
C ARG A 89 2.92 5.85 -10.16
N LEU A 90 2.53 4.94 -9.26
CA LEU A 90 2.97 3.56 -9.27
C LEU A 90 1.87 2.67 -8.70
N SER A 91 1.64 1.53 -9.33
CA SER A 91 0.75 0.48 -8.86
C SER A 91 1.40 -0.87 -9.08
N VAL A 92 1.46 -1.68 -8.04
CA VAL A 92 1.95 -3.06 -8.11
C VAL A 92 0.95 -3.97 -7.41
N PRO A 93 0.30 -4.89 -8.15
CA PRO A 93 0.30 -5.00 -9.61
C PRO A 93 -0.37 -3.77 -10.28
N PRO A 94 -0.09 -3.51 -11.57
CA PRO A 94 -0.70 -2.38 -12.29
C PRO A 94 -2.18 -2.59 -12.64
N ASP A 95 -2.60 -3.85 -12.84
CA ASP A 95 -4.00 -4.20 -13.10
C ASP A 95 -4.80 -4.22 -11.78
N PRO A 96 -5.81 -3.35 -11.59
CA PRO A 96 -6.69 -3.36 -10.42
C PRO A 96 -7.37 -4.71 -10.17
N ARG A 97 -7.65 -5.49 -11.22
CA ARG A 97 -8.31 -6.80 -11.11
C ARG A 97 -7.38 -7.88 -10.56
N ALA A 98 -6.07 -7.63 -10.52
CA ALA A 98 -5.08 -8.52 -9.91
C ALA A 98 -4.91 -8.26 -8.40
N TRP A 99 -5.57 -7.25 -7.84
CA TRP A 99 -5.53 -6.97 -6.40
C TRP A 99 -6.43 -7.93 -5.61
N PRO A 100 -5.98 -8.43 -4.45
CA PRO A 100 -6.78 -9.29 -3.59
C PRO A 100 -8.03 -8.59 -3.06
N GLU A 101 -9.21 -9.20 -3.20
CA GLU A 101 -10.47 -8.62 -2.71
C GLU A 101 -10.47 -8.30 -1.22
N ALA A 102 -9.71 -9.04 -0.41
CA ALA A 102 -9.53 -8.78 1.01
C ALA A 102 -8.96 -7.38 1.30
N LEU A 103 -8.22 -6.78 0.36
CA LEU A 103 -7.66 -5.42 0.51
C LEU A 103 -8.65 -4.31 0.12
N ARG A 104 -9.85 -4.65 -0.40
CA ARG A 104 -10.80 -3.69 -0.96
C ARG A 104 -11.18 -2.58 0.02
N ASP A 105 -11.41 -2.91 1.29
CA ASP A 105 -11.82 -1.91 2.29
C ASP A 105 -10.69 -0.93 2.61
N GLY A 106 -9.46 -1.42 2.81
CA GLY A 106 -8.29 -0.57 3.00
C GLY A 106 -7.99 0.30 1.78
N LEU A 107 -8.17 -0.25 0.57
CA LEU A 107 -8.04 0.51 -0.67
C LEU A 107 -9.16 1.55 -0.82
N ARG A 108 -10.38 1.27 -0.37
CA ARG A 108 -11.48 2.23 -0.43
C ARG A 108 -11.19 3.46 0.41
N GLU A 109 -10.59 3.27 1.59
CA GLU A 109 -10.16 4.37 2.46
C GLU A 109 -9.02 5.18 1.83
N PHE A 110 -8.09 4.53 1.14
CA PHE A 110 -6.96 5.18 0.50
C PHE A 110 -7.33 5.89 -0.83
N ILE A 111 -7.92 5.15 -1.78
CA ILE A 111 -8.38 5.63 -3.10
C ILE A 111 -9.66 4.85 -3.50
N PRO A 112 -10.87 5.42 -3.31
CA PRO A 112 -12.14 4.76 -3.61
C PRO A 112 -12.23 4.18 -5.03
N ALA A 113 -11.78 4.95 -6.03
CA ALA A 113 -11.87 4.55 -7.43
C ALA A 113 -11.14 3.25 -7.77
N LEU A 114 -10.04 2.92 -7.06
CA LEU A 114 -9.35 1.65 -7.28
C LEU A 114 -10.13 0.48 -6.67
N ALA A 115 -10.69 0.66 -5.48
CA ALA A 115 -11.50 -0.36 -4.82
C ALA A 115 -12.75 -0.71 -5.64
N GLU A 116 -13.34 0.27 -6.33
CA GLU A 116 -14.46 0.08 -7.27
C GLU A 116 -14.06 -0.69 -8.54
N ALA A 117 -12.81 -0.56 -8.97
CA ALA A 117 -12.28 -1.26 -10.15
C ALA A 117 -11.86 -2.72 -9.88
N MET A 118 -11.86 -3.15 -8.61
CA MET A 118 -11.55 -4.53 -8.22
C MET A 118 -12.75 -5.45 -8.42
N GLY A 119 -12.53 -6.63 -9.00
CA GLY A 119 -13.57 -7.65 -9.15
C GLY A 119 -13.22 -8.69 -10.21
N PRO A 120 -14.10 -9.67 -10.45
CA PRO A 120 -13.90 -10.67 -11.49
C PRO A 120 -13.76 -10.02 -12.86
N ARG A 121 -12.97 -10.66 -13.74
CA ARG A 121 -12.69 -10.17 -15.09
C ARG A 121 -13.93 -10.07 -15.96
#